data_AF-A0A9E3J8J6-F1
#
_entry.id   AF-A0A9E3J8J6-F1
#
_cell.length_a   1.000
_cell.length_b   1.000
_cell.length_c   1.000
_cell.angle_alpha   90.00
_cell.angle_beta   90.00
_cell.angle_gamma   90.00
#
_symmetry.space_group_name_H-M   'P 1'
#
loop_
_entity.id
_entity.type
_entity.pdbx_description
1 polymer ?
#
loop_
_entity_poly.entity_id
_entity_poly.type
_entity_poly.pdbx_seq_one_letter_code
_entity_poly.pdbx_strand_id
1 'polypeptide(L)'
;MLKDMHATWQQTSGGPAANFLAGWNTSAIVVSIDLPVVSGGGPMLAVWARTERRQPAHGAQPPVAGAPIDRVGRPLTANALLATVGEPDIADALKEGYNRADPAGWQAFATEIGRNLALYDGFDGVAGNQWLAEGSQDSPARYQRLAALLADDRLWIDSRRTTCAEFLAVERAAFGAANTDCGGRAPNVDVNGAFRSMLIRGTPDTSDDGVDHDDRVHSNIDFPFLAAP
;
A
#
# COMPACT_ATOMS: atom_id res chain seq x y z
N MET A 1 12.95 33.13 -1.42
CA MET A 1 12.69 31.98 -2.30
C MET A 1 12.04 30.81 -1.55
N LEU A 2 12.60 30.27 -0.46
CA LEU A 2 11.93 29.20 0.34
C LEU A 2 10.65 29.66 1.10
N LYS A 3 10.56 30.93 1.52
CA LYS A 3 9.39 31.46 2.24
C LYS A 3 8.12 31.62 1.38
N ASP A 4 8.25 31.72 0.05
CA ASP A 4 7.10 31.90 -0.86
C ASP A 4 6.44 30.56 -1.26
N MET A 5 7.17 29.45 -1.12
CA MET A 5 6.70 28.12 -1.51
C MET A 5 5.57 27.62 -0.58
N HIS A 6 5.70 27.83 0.72
CA HIS A 6 4.66 27.48 1.71
C HIS A 6 3.36 28.27 1.48
N ALA A 7 3.46 29.56 1.12
CA ALA A 7 2.27 30.38 0.80
C ALA A 7 1.59 29.92 -0.50
N THR A 8 2.37 29.46 -1.49
CA THR A 8 1.85 28.93 -2.75
C THR A 8 1.18 27.56 -2.55
N TRP A 9 1.68 26.73 -1.62
CA TRP A 9 1.13 25.41 -1.32
C TRP A 9 -0.20 25.45 -0.56
N GLN A 10 -0.51 26.56 0.14
CA GLN A 10 -1.76 26.71 0.89
C GLN A 10 -2.96 27.13 0.04
N GLN A 11 -2.78 27.46 -1.24
CA GLN A 11 -3.87 27.93 -2.08
C GLN A 11 -3.87 27.26 -3.46
N THR A 12 -4.65 26.20 -3.59
CA THR A 12 -5.32 25.97 -4.87
C THR A 12 -6.52 26.90 -4.90
N SER A 13 -6.36 28.14 -5.39
CA SER A 13 -7.50 28.96 -5.79
C SER A 13 -8.33 28.07 -6.72
N GLY A 14 -9.54 27.68 -6.32
CA GLY A 14 -10.32 26.57 -6.91
C GLY A 14 -10.81 26.78 -8.35
N GLY A 15 -9.97 27.34 -9.24
CA GLY A 15 -10.16 27.38 -10.67
C GLY A 15 -9.87 26.03 -11.33
N PRO A 16 -9.93 25.97 -12.68
CA PRO A 16 -9.65 24.76 -13.43
C PRO A 16 -8.30 24.16 -13.04
N ALA A 17 -8.22 22.82 -12.94
CA ALA A 17 -6.98 22.13 -12.60
C ALA A 17 -5.87 22.52 -13.60
N ALA A 18 -4.92 23.32 -13.13
CA ALA A 18 -3.70 23.64 -13.87
C ALA A 18 -2.63 22.59 -13.51
N ASN A 19 -1.86 22.13 -14.50
CA ASN A 19 -0.72 21.25 -14.24
C ASN A 19 0.42 22.06 -13.62
N PHE A 20 0.30 22.33 -12.32
CA PHE A 20 1.25 23.11 -11.53
C PHE A 20 2.68 22.52 -11.57
N LEU A 21 2.79 21.20 -11.71
CA LEU A 21 4.07 20.47 -11.74
C LEU A 21 4.66 20.33 -13.15
N ALA A 22 4.09 20.99 -14.16
CA ALA A 22 4.58 20.89 -15.53
C ALA A 22 6.05 21.37 -15.64
N GLY A 23 6.91 20.50 -16.16
CA GLY A 23 8.34 20.78 -16.34
C GLY A 23 9.21 20.54 -15.10
N TRP A 24 8.64 20.02 -14.00
CA TRP A 24 9.37 19.71 -12.78
C TRP A 24 9.69 18.21 -12.70
N ASN A 25 10.90 17.88 -12.26
CA ASN A 25 11.23 16.51 -11.85
C ASN A 25 10.75 16.31 -10.41
N THR A 26 9.66 15.57 -10.25
CA THR A 26 9.04 15.35 -8.94
C THR A 26 9.35 13.95 -8.44
N SER A 27 10.07 13.83 -7.31
CA SER A 27 10.35 12.53 -6.68
C SER A 27 9.22 12.06 -5.75
N ALA A 28 8.44 12.98 -5.19
CA ALA A 28 7.30 12.67 -4.32
C ALA A 28 6.27 13.81 -4.33
N ILE A 29 5.00 13.44 -4.10
CA ILE A 29 3.91 14.38 -3.82
C ILE A 29 3.42 14.08 -2.41
N VAL A 30 3.40 15.07 -1.53
CA VAL A 30 2.85 14.93 -0.18
C VAL A 30 1.59 15.77 -0.05
N VAL A 31 0.52 15.14 0.44
CA VAL A 31 -0.78 15.76 0.67
C VAL A 31 -1.12 15.65 2.16
N SER A 32 -1.49 16.77 2.77
CA SER A 32 -2.08 16.81 4.11
C SER A 32 -3.57 17.08 3.99
N ILE A 33 -4.39 16.36 4.77
CA ILE A 33 -5.84 16.49 4.76
C ILE A 33 -6.32 16.70 6.20
N ASP A 34 -7.14 17.71 6.41
CA ASP A 34 -7.80 17.92 7.69
C ASP A 34 -8.80 16.80 7.95
N LEU A 35 -8.63 16.06 9.06
CA LEU A 35 -9.44 14.89 9.40
C LEU A 35 -10.96 15.16 9.34
N PRO A 36 -11.51 16.30 9.84
CA PRO A 36 -12.94 16.58 9.76
C PRO A 36 -13.52 16.55 8.33
N VAL A 37 -12.70 16.76 7.30
CA VAL A 37 -13.13 16.71 5.89
C VAL A 37 -13.45 15.28 5.45
N VAL A 38 -12.79 14.28 6.03
CA VAL A 38 -12.85 12.87 5.59
C VAL A 38 -13.45 11.92 6.64
N SER A 39 -13.60 12.35 7.89
CA SER A 39 -14.07 11.51 9.00
C SER A 39 -15.59 11.60 9.26
N GLY A 40 -16.38 12.19 8.36
CA GLY A 40 -17.83 12.35 8.55
C GLY A 40 -18.57 11.00 8.67
N GLY A 41 -18.05 9.95 8.06
CA GLY A 41 -18.57 8.58 8.15
C GLY A 41 -18.08 7.78 9.37
N GLY A 42 -17.20 8.36 10.19
CA GLY A 42 -16.61 7.72 11.35
C GLY A 42 -15.07 7.82 11.39
N PRO A 43 -14.44 7.29 12.45
CA PRO A 43 -13.01 7.43 12.68
C PRO A 43 -12.13 6.49 11.84
N MET A 44 -12.73 5.46 11.23
CA MET A 44 -12.01 4.51 10.39
C MET A 44 -11.95 5.02 8.96
N LEU A 45 -10.74 5.32 8.49
CA LEU A 45 -10.50 5.85 7.16
C LEU A 45 -9.92 4.74 6.27
N ALA A 46 -10.39 4.68 5.03
CA ALA A 46 -9.80 3.83 4.00
C ALA A 46 -9.07 4.71 2.99
N VAL A 47 -7.76 4.49 2.86
CA VAL A 47 -6.89 5.25 1.96
C VAL A 47 -6.39 4.34 0.86
N TRP A 48 -6.57 4.77 -0.38
CA TRP A 48 -6.01 4.14 -1.56
C TRP A 48 -5.82 5.21 -2.62
N ALA A 49 -4.93 4.98 -3.56
CA ALA A 49 -4.73 5.86 -4.69
C ALA A 49 -4.30 5.06 -5.91
N ARG A 50 -4.45 5.70 -7.06
CA ARG A 50 -3.99 5.23 -8.36
C ARG A 50 -3.36 6.39 -9.10
N THR A 51 -2.39 6.12 -9.95
CA THR A 51 -1.95 7.11 -10.94
C THR A 51 -2.58 6.81 -12.29
N GLU A 52 -2.85 7.85 -13.07
CA GLU A 52 -3.32 7.73 -14.45
C GLU A 52 -2.71 8.82 -15.30
N ARG A 53 -2.48 8.51 -16.58
CA ARG A 53 -2.01 9.50 -17.55
C ARG A 53 -3.22 10.23 -18.15
N ARG A 54 -3.35 11.54 -17.97
CA ARG A 54 -4.50 12.31 -18.52
C ARG A 54 -4.35 12.72 -19.99
N GLN A 55 -3.14 12.71 -20.53
CA GLN A 55 -2.86 13.10 -21.93
C GLN A 55 -1.95 12.06 -22.60
N PRO A 56 -2.14 11.72 -23.88
CA PRO A 56 -1.25 10.81 -24.60
C PRO A 56 0.19 11.33 -24.55
N ALA A 57 1.16 10.48 -24.24
CA ALA A 57 2.56 10.88 -24.43
C ALA A 57 2.88 10.91 -25.94
N HIS A 58 3.81 11.78 -26.35
CA HIS A 58 4.23 11.87 -27.74
C HIS A 58 4.76 10.49 -28.21
N GLY A 59 4.07 9.86 -29.17
CA GLY A 59 4.44 8.55 -29.74
C GLY A 59 4.02 7.32 -28.91
N ALA A 60 3.11 7.45 -27.95
CA ALA A 60 2.90 6.41 -26.93
C ALA A 60 2.14 5.16 -27.41
N GLN A 61 2.79 4.00 -27.21
CA GLN A 61 2.17 2.72 -26.86
C GLN A 61 1.47 2.81 -25.48
N PRO A 62 0.61 1.82 -25.11
CA PRO A 62 -0.17 1.81 -23.86
C PRO A 62 0.62 2.17 -22.57
N PRO A 63 -0.06 2.69 -21.52
CA PRO A 63 -1.53 2.79 -21.38
C PRO A 63 -2.13 4.04 -22.05
N VAL A 64 -3.38 3.86 -22.52
CA VAL A 64 -4.22 4.92 -23.10
C VAL A 64 -4.48 6.01 -22.06
N ALA A 65 -4.65 7.26 -22.50
CA ALA A 65 -5.02 8.34 -21.60
C ALA A 65 -6.29 8.00 -20.79
N GLY A 66 -6.24 8.20 -19.48
CA GLY A 66 -7.29 7.89 -18.52
C GLY A 66 -7.23 6.46 -17.96
N ALA A 67 -6.38 5.58 -18.47
CA ALA A 67 -6.18 4.26 -17.89
C ALA A 67 -5.26 4.33 -16.66
N PRO A 68 -5.61 3.62 -15.55
CA PRO A 68 -4.73 3.51 -14.40
C PRO A 68 -3.38 2.85 -14.76
N ILE A 69 -2.31 3.35 -14.17
CA ILE A 69 -0.93 2.87 -14.35
C ILE A 69 -0.51 2.01 -13.16
N ASP A 70 -0.77 2.51 -11.94
CA ASP A 70 -0.43 1.84 -10.70
C ASP A 70 -1.54 2.02 -9.65
N ARG A 71 -1.51 1.16 -8.64
CA ARG A 71 -2.24 1.28 -7.38
C ARG A 71 -1.23 1.31 -6.23
N VAL A 72 -1.40 2.22 -5.28
CA VAL A 72 -0.33 2.59 -4.32
C VAL A 72 -0.68 2.33 -2.85
N GLY A 73 -1.67 1.50 -2.58
CA GLY A 73 -2.08 1.21 -1.21
C GLY A 73 -1.13 0.24 -0.50
N ARG A 74 -1.22 -1.05 -0.80
CA ARG A 74 -0.45 -2.07 -0.07
C ARG A 74 0.97 -2.27 -0.62
N PRO A 75 2.00 -2.36 0.26
CA PRO A 75 3.37 -2.58 -0.18
C PRO A 75 3.51 -3.98 -0.78
N LEU A 76 4.31 -4.07 -1.85
CA LEU A 76 4.78 -5.31 -2.46
C LEU A 76 3.72 -6.30 -2.97
N THR A 77 2.42 -6.19 -2.69
CA THR A 77 1.41 -7.21 -3.05
C THR A 77 1.51 -7.64 -4.51
N ALA A 78 1.58 -6.71 -5.47
CA ALA A 78 1.74 -7.05 -6.88
C ALA A 78 3.07 -7.76 -7.20
N ASN A 79 4.17 -7.25 -6.65
CA ASN A 79 5.52 -7.73 -6.96
C ASN A 79 5.86 -9.05 -6.25
N ALA A 80 5.31 -9.25 -5.06
CA ALA A 80 5.59 -10.39 -4.20
C ALA A 80 4.63 -11.56 -4.41
N LEU A 81 3.37 -11.29 -4.81
CA LEU A 81 2.28 -12.28 -4.74
C LEU A 81 1.51 -12.49 -6.05
N LEU A 82 1.88 -11.83 -7.15
CA LEU A 82 1.28 -12.08 -8.46
C LEU A 82 2.30 -12.72 -9.39
N ALA A 83 1.99 -13.95 -9.84
CA ALA A 83 2.84 -14.73 -10.72
C ALA A 83 4.29 -14.81 -10.21
N THR A 84 4.48 -15.04 -8.91
CA THR A 84 5.79 -15.12 -8.25
C THR A 84 6.67 -16.21 -8.88
N VAL A 85 6.04 -17.27 -9.38
CA VAL A 85 6.66 -18.31 -10.20
C VAL A 85 5.89 -18.39 -11.51
N GLY A 86 6.51 -18.03 -12.63
CA GLY A 86 5.86 -18.07 -13.93
C GLY A 86 6.64 -17.38 -15.04
N GLU A 87 6.08 -17.41 -16.25
CA GLU A 87 6.64 -16.72 -17.41
C GLU A 87 6.49 -15.19 -17.27
N PRO A 88 7.51 -14.40 -17.64
CA PRO A 88 7.50 -12.94 -17.50
C PRO A 88 6.26 -12.28 -18.13
N ASP A 89 5.85 -12.70 -19.33
CA ASP A 89 4.71 -12.11 -20.04
C ASP A 89 3.38 -12.31 -19.27
N ILE A 90 3.23 -13.44 -18.57
CA ILE A 90 2.05 -13.72 -17.74
C ILE A 90 2.09 -12.83 -16.49
N ALA A 91 3.27 -12.70 -15.87
CA ALA A 91 3.44 -11.86 -14.70
C ALA A 91 3.14 -10.39 -15.01
N ASP A 92 3.66 -9.89 -16.14
CA ASP A 92 3.42 -8.52 -16.59
C ASP A 92 1.94 -8.29 -16.87
N ALA A 93 1.28 -9.16 -17.65
CA ALA A 93 -0.14 -9.04 -17.93
C ALA A 93 -1.01 -9.03 -16.66
N LEU A 94 -0.65 -9.85 -15.67
CA LEU A 94 -1.37 -9.95 -14.40
C LEU A 94 -1.18 -8.72 -13.51
N LYS A 95 0.07 -8.24 -13.37
CA LYS A 95 0.40 -7.01 -12.62
C LYS A 95 -0.26 -5.78 -13.23
N GLU A 96 -0.24 -5.71 -14.56
CA GLU A 96 -0.94 -4.67 -15.32
C GLU A 96 -2.47 -4.74 -15.12
N GLY A 97 -3.04 -5.95 -15.11
CA GLY A 97 -4.45 -6.15 -14.78
C GLY A 97 -4.79 -5.72 -13.34
N TYR A 98 -3.91 -6.04 -12.39
CA TYR A 98 -4.04 -5.67 -10.99
C TYR A 98 -4.00 -4.15 -10.78
N ASN A 99 -3.08 -3.46 -11.45
CA ASN A 99 -2.97 -2.00 -11.42
C ASN A 99 -4.20 -1.30 -12.03
N ARG A 100 -4.80 -1.91 -13.07
CA ARG A 100 -5.99 -1.36 -13.75
C ARG A 100 -7.32 -1.62 -13.04
N ALA A 101 -7.35 -2.52 -12.07
CA ALA A 101 -8.58 -2.90 -11.41
C ALA A 101 -9.09 -1.80 -10.45
N ASP A 102 -10.37 -1.46 -10.59
CA ASP A 102 -11.08 -0.64 -9.61
C ASP A 102 -11.46 -1.45 -8.36
N PRO A 103 -11.87 -0.81 -7.25
CA PRO A 103 -12.19 -1.50 -5.99
C PRO A 103 -13.14 -2.70 -6.11
N ALA A 104 -14.11 -2.65 -7.02
CA ALA A 104 -15.03 -3.76 -7.28
C ALA A 104 -14.35 -4.99 -7.92
N GLY A 105 -13.24 -4.80 -8.63
CA GLY A 105 -12.48 -5.85 -9.31
C GLY A 105 -11.30 -6.41 -8.51
N TRP A 106 -10.93 -5.79 -7.39
CA TRP A 106 -9.74 -6.19 -6.61
C TRP A 106 -9.76 -7.64 -6.13
N GLN A 107 -10.92 -8.16 -5.74
CA GLN A 107 -11.03 -9.53 -5.25
C GLN A 107 -10.78 -10.60 -6.33
N ALA A 108 -10.76 -10.24 -7.62
CA ALA A 108 -10.41 -11.16 -8.70
C ALA A 108 -8.97 -11.70 -8.57
N PHE A 109 -8.09 -11.01 -7.84
CA PHE A 109 -6.68 -11.39 -7.67
C PHE A 109 -6.44 -12.26 -6.42
N ALA A 110 -7.42 -12.41 -5.53
CA ALA A 110 -7.25 -13.15 -4.28
C ALA A 110 -6.83 -14.61 -4.50
N THR A 111 -7.36 -15.28 -5.53
CA THR A 111 -6.97 -16.67 -5.84
C THR A 111 -5.48 -16.79 -6.16
N GLU A 112 -4.96 -15.88 -6.97
CA GLU A 112 -3.55 -15.90 -7.38
C GLU A 112 -2.62 -15.48 -6.24
N ILE A 113 -3.03 -14.47 -5.48
CA ILE A 113 -2.35 -14.09 -4.23
C ILE A 113 -2.26 -15.30 -3.29
N GLY A 114 -3.36 -16.02 -3.07
CA GLY A 114 -3.40 -17.20 -2.19
C GLY A 114 -2.47 -18.34 -2.63
N ARG A 115 -2.27 -18.53 -3.93
CA ARG A 115 -1.29 -19.51 -4.44
C ARG A 115 0.14 -19.14 -4.06
N ASN A 116 0.49 -17.87 -4.22
CA ASN A 116 1.84 -17.40 -3.92
C ASN A 116 2.08 -17.23 -2.41
N LEU A 117 1.04 -16.97 -1.61
CA LEU A 117 1.12 -17.01 -0.15
C LEU A 117 1.60 -18.36 0.39
N ALA A 118 1.25 -19.46 -0.30
CA ALA A 118 1.73 -20.80 0.05
C ALA A 118 3.25 -20.97 -0.06
N LEU A 119 3.90 -20.18 -0.92
CA LEU A 119 5.36 -20.20 -1.04
C LEU A 119 6.01 -19.56 0.19
N TYR A 120 5.49 -18.41 0.62
CA TYR A 120 6.00 -17.70 1.80
C TYR A 120 5.79 -18.47 3.10
N ASP A 121 4.64 -19.13 3.27
CA ASP A 121 4.34 -20.00 4.42
C ASP A 121 5.31 -21.19 4.55
N GLY A 122 6.09 -21.49 3.50
CA GLY A 122 7.13 -22.52 3.53
C GLY A 122 8.53 -22.03 3.90
N PHE A 123 8.78 -20.72 3.98
CA PHE A 123 10.14 -20.17 4.07
C PHE A 123 10.82 -20.40 5.42
N ASP A 124 10.06 -20.53 6.51
CA ASP A 124 10.60 -20.88 7.84
C ASP A 124 10.53 -22.39 8.14
N GLY A 125 9.99 -23.18 7.20
CA GLY A 125 9.77 -24.62 7.36
C GLY A 125 8.56 -25.01 8.21
N VAL A 126 7.70 -24.07 8.60
CA VAL A 126 6.51 -24.31 9.45
C VAL A 126 5.24 -23.97 8.68
N ALA A 127 4.59 -24.98 8.10
CA ALA A 127 3.36 -24.76 7.36
C ALA A 127 2.20 -24.31 8.25
N GLY A 128 1.51 -23.24 7.87
CA GLY A 128 0.24 -22.80 8.44
C GLY A 128 0.36 -21.85 9.63
N ASN A 129 1.54 -21.30 9.88
CA ASN A 129 1.75 -20.26 10.89
C ASN A 129 1.66 -18.83 10.29
N GLN A 130 1.54 -18.68 8.97
CA GLN A 130 1.26 -17.40 8.32
C GLN A 130 0.03 -16.70 8.92
N TRP A 131 0.02 -15.36 8.92
CA TRP A 131 -1.09 -14.58 9.50
C TRP A 131 -2.41 -14.86 8.77
N LEU A 132 -3.49 -15.09 9.52
CA LEU A 132 -4.81 -15.48 9.00
C LEU A 132 -4.84 -16.79 8.19
N ALA A 133 -3.79 -17.61 8.26
CA ALA A 133 -3.83 -18.96 7.75
C ALA A 133 -4.77 -19.81 8.61
N GLU A 134 -5.64 -20.59 7.96
CA GLU A 134 -6.40 -21.64 8.64
C GLU A 134 -5.52 -22.88 8.78
N GLY A 135 -4.65 -22.91 9.78
CA GLY A 135 -3.58 -23.92 9.91
C GLY A 135 -4.07 -25.38 9.94
N SER A 136 -5.34 -25.63 10.27
CA SER A 136 -5.95 -26.97 10.22
C SER A 136 -6.40 -27.40 8.82
N GLN A 137 -6.28 -26.55 7.80
CA GLN A 137 -6.70 -26.86 6.43
C GLN A 137 -5.53 -27.19 5.53
N ASP A 138 -5.51 -28.36 4.91
CA ASP A 138 -4.45 -28.78 3.98
C ASP A 138 -4.80 -28.49 2.50
N SER A 139 -5.48 -27.38 2.24
CA SER A 139 -5.87 -26.97 0.89
C SER A 139 -5.53 -25.51 0.64
N PRO A 140 -5.55 -25.03 -0.62
CA PRO A 140 -5.37 -23.60 -0.93
C PRO A 140 -6.36 -22.68 -0.20
N ALA A 141 -7.47 -23.21 0.31
CA ALA A 141 -8.41 -22.44 1.14
C ALA A 141 -7.78 -21.91 2.43
N ARG A 142 -6.68 -22.52 2.91
CA ARG A 142 -5.86 -22.07 4.04
C ARG A 142 -5.56 -20.56 3.98
N TYR A 143 -5.28 -20.04 2.80
CA TYR A 143 -4.78 -18.67 2.60
C TYR A 143 -5.87 -17.67 2.19
N GLN A 144 -7.13 -18.08 2.07
CA GLN A 144 -8.20 -17.25 1.50
C GLN A 144 -8.40 -15.93 2.25
N ARG A 145 -8.34 -15.94 3.58
CA ARG A 145 -8.56 -14.74 4.41
C ARG A 145 -7.47 -13.71 4.18
N LEU A 146 -6.21 -14.11 4.29
CA LEU A 146 -5.09 -13.21 4.02
C LEU A 146 -5.09 -12.75 2.56
N ALA A 147 -5.36 -13.65 1.62
CA ALA A 147 -5.41 -13.31 0.21
C ALA A 147 -6.50 -12.28 -0.11
N ALA A 148 -7.69 -12.41 0.47
CA ALA A 148 -8.77 -11.45 0.30
C ALA A 148 -8.41 -10.08 0.90
N LEU A 149 -7.74 -10.07 2.05
CA LEU A 149 -7.26 -8.85 2.70
C LEU A 149 -6.21 -8.13 1.85
N LEU A 150 -5.24 -8.87 1.30
CA LEU A 150 -4.16 -8.31 0.49
C LEU A 150 -4.63 -7.90 -0.91
N ALA A 151 -5.62 -8.59 -1.47
CA ALA A 151 -6.25 -8.20 -2.72
C ALA A 151 -6.92 -6.82 -2.62
N ASP A 152 -7.52 -6.52 -1.47
CA ASP A 152 -8.06 -5.19 -1.16
C ASP A 152 -6.92 -4.20 -0.91
N ASP A 153 -6.70 -3.27 -1.84
CA ASP A 153 -5.55 -2.36 -1.79
C ASP A 153 -5.66 -1.27 -0.72
N ARG A 154 -6.79 -1.14 -0.02
CA ARG A 154 -6.96 -0.06 0.96
C ARG A 154 -6.00 -0.22 2.14
N LEU A 155 -5.35 0.88 2.48
CA LEU A 155 -4.73 1.08 3.78
C LEU A 155 -5.80 1.57 4.75
N TRP A 156 -5.94 0.87 5.88
CA TRP A 156 -6.90 1.27 6.91
C TRP A 156 -6.20 2.09 7.99
N ILE A 157 -6.83 3.21 8.37
CA ILE A 157 -6.31 4.14 9.37
C ILE A 157 -7.37 4.39 10.45
N ASP A 158 -6.99 4.25 11.71
CA ASP A 158 -7.77 4.69 12.87
C ASP A 158 -7.39 6.12 13.25
N SER A 159 -8.17 7.09 12.79
CA SER A 159 -7.91 8.53 13.02
C SER A 159 -8.07 8.98 14.47
N ARG A 160 -8.49 8.10 15.39
CA ARG A 160 -8.50 8.40 16.84
C ARG A 160 -7.11 8.28 17.45
N ARG A 161 -6.16 7.66 16.74
CA ARG A 161 -4.80 7.40 17.21
C ARG A 161 -3.84 8.43 16.61
N THR A 162 -2.84 8.82 17.40
CA THR A 162 -1.82 9.80 17.01
C THR A 162 -0.46 9.17 16.75
N THR A 163 -0.32 7.86 17.00
CA THR A 163 0.90 7.08 16.74
C THR A 163 0.62 6.13 15.59
N CYS A 164 1.52 6.10 14.62
CA CYS A 164 1.43 5.33 13.38
C CYS A 164 2.75 4.57 13.19
N ALA A 165 2.97 3.54 13.98
CA ALA A 165 4.22 2.78 14.06
C ALA A 165 4.05 1.30 13.69
N GLU A 166 2.82 0.81 13.56
CA GLU A 166 2.53 -0.60 13.27
C GLU A 166 1.80 -0.76 11.93
N PHE A 167 2.46 -1.41 10.98
CA PHE A 167 1.81 -1.83 9.74
C PHE A 167 0.67 -2.82 10.04
N LEU A 168 -0.48 -2.65 9.38
CA LEU A 168 -1.69 -3.48 9.54
C LEU A 168 -2.28 -3.51 10.96
N ALA A 169 -2.00 -2.53 11.83
CA ALA A 169 -2.52 -2.53 13.20
C ALA A 169 -4.07 -2.57 13.25
N VAL A 170 -4.70 -1.77 12.39
CA VAL A 170 -6.17 -1.74 12.26
C VAL A 170 -6.71 -3.08 11.79
N GLU A 171 -6.12 -3.64 10.74
CA GLU A 171 -6.55 -4.93 10.22
C GLU A 171 -6.36 -6.05 11.24
N ARG A 172 -5.21 -6.10 11.93
CA ARG A 172 -4.96 -7.04 13.02
C ARG A 172 -5.99 -6.92 14.14
N ALA A 173 -6.39 -5.71 14.48
CA ALA A 173 -7.40 -5.49 15.49
C ALA A 173 -8.79 -5.98 15.09
N ALA A 174 -9.14 -5.89 13.80
CA ALA A 174 -10.35 -6.51 13.27
C ALA A 174 -10.36 -8.04 13.42
N PHE A 175 -9.19 -8.65 13.61
CA PHE A 175 -9.00 -10.09 13.89
C PHE A 175 -8.58 -10.37 15.34
N GLY A 176 -8.88 -9.46 16.28
CA GLY A 176 -8.80 -9.72 17.72
C GLY A 176 -7.52 -9.26 18.42
N ALA A 177 -6.59 -8.61 17.71
CA ALA A 177 -5.47 -7.92 18.36
C ALA A 177 -5.94 -6.64 19.10
N ALA A 178 -5.20 -6.22 20.12
CA ALA A 178 -5.39 -4.88 20.67
C ALA A 178 -4.92 -3.82 19.66
N ASN A 179 -5.68 -2.74 19.49
CA ASN A 179 -5.25 -1.61 18.68
C ASN A 179 -4.88 -0.39 19.51
N THR A 180 -3.60 -0.06 19.54
CA THR A 180 -3.09 1.20 20.09
C THR A 180 -2.54 2.15 19.03
N ASP A 181 -2.59 1.74 17.75
CA ASP A 181 -1.91 2.40 16.64
C ASP A 181 -2.89 2.84 15.54
N CYS A 182 -2.50 3.84 14.77
CA CYS A 182 -3.30 4.36 13.68
C CYS A 182 -3.33 3.38 12.49
N GLY A 183 -2.35 2.50 12.33
CA GLY A 183 -2.22 1.62 11.18
C GLY A 183 -1.68 2.35 9.94
N GLY A 184 -2.19 1.98 8.76
CA GLY A 184 -1.71 2.52 7.49
C GLY A 184 -0.29 2.09 7.14
N ARG A 185 0.46 3.00 6.50
CA ARG A 185 1.85 2.80 6.04
C ARG A 185 2.65 4.08 6.30
N ALA A 186 3.24 4.19 7.48
CA ALA A 186 4.08 5.34 7.83
C ALA A 186 5.47 5.21 7.18
N PRO A 187 6.07 6.32 6.67
CA PRO A 187 7.38 6.27 6.02
C PRO A 187 8.52 5.73 6.89
N ASN A 188 8.47 5.98 8.20
CA ASN A 188 9.49 5.51 9.15
C ASN A 188 9.36 4.03 9.55
N VAL A 189 8.38 3.30 9.00
CA VAL A 189 8.16 1.89 9.34
C VAL A 189 8.68 1.04 8.19
N ASP A 190 9.54 0.07 8.50
CA ASP A 190 9.89 -0.99 7.55
C ASP A 190 8.70 -1.93 7.32
N VAL A 191 7.81 -1.47 6.45
CA VAL A 191 6.62 -2.22 6.07
C VAL A 191 6.95 -3.43 5.21
N ASN A 192 8.13 -3.48 4.58
CA ASN A 192 8.51 -4.62 3.76
C ASN A 192 8.92 -5.79 4.65
N GLY A 193 9.73 -5.55 5.68
CA GLY A 193 10.06 -6.54 6.70
C GLY A 193 8.83 -7.00 7.47
N ALA A 194 7.97 -6.08 7.92
CA ALA A 194 6.72 -6.44 8.59
C ALA A 194 5.78 -7.24 7.67
N PHE A 195 5.63 -6.84 6.40
CA PHE A 195 4.85 -7.57 5.40
C PHE A 195 5.37 -9.00 5.26
N ARG A 196 6.67 -9.18 5.03
CA ARG A 196 7.27 -10.52 4.85
C ARG A 196 7.17 -11.39 6.11
N SER A 197 7.43 -10.86 7.30
CA SER A 197 7.23 -11.65 8.54
C SER A 197 5.81 -12.15 8.70
N MET A 198 4.82 -11.31 8.37
CA MET A 198 3.41 -11.71 8.43
C MET A 198 3.10 -12.83 7.42
N LEU A 199 3.71 -12.78 6.23
CA LEU A 199 3.57 -13.84 5.23
C LEU A 199 4.31 -15.13 5.61
N ILE A 200 5.44 -15.04 6.31
CA ILE A 200 6.28 -16.21 6.59
C ILE A 200 5.85 -16.93 7.86
N ARG A 201 5.58 -16.20 8.94
CA ARG A 201 5.38 -16.76 10.29
C ARG A 201 4.27 -16.11 11.11
N GLY A 202 3.53 -15.20 10.49
CA GLY A 202 2.31 -14.61 11.04
C GLY A 202 2.50 -13.59 12.16
N THR A 203 3.71 -13.05 12.33
CA THR A 203 4.04 -12.05 13.34
C THR A 203 4.36 -10.69 12.71
N PRO A 204 3.97 -9.58 13.35
CA PRO A 204 4.12 -8.23 12.78
C PRO A 204 5.50 -7.61 13.02
N ASP A 205 6.45 -8.36 13.54
CA ASP A 205 7.83 -7.93 13.70
C ASP A 205 8.56 -7.87 12.35
N THR A 206 9.68 -7.18 12.28
CA THR A 206 10.43 -7.02 11.04
C THR A 206 11.32 -8.23 10.80
N SER A 207 11.19 -8.88 9.64
CA SER A 207 12.18 -9.85 9.18
C SER A 207 13.38 -9.06 8.68
N ASP A 208 14.55 -9.27 9.27
CA ASP A 208 15.78 -8.59 8.83
C ASP A 208 16.15 -9.03 7.42
N ASP A 209 15.98 -8.13 6.44
CA ASP A 209 16.45 -8.29 5.07
C ASP A 209 17.75 -7.51 4.80
N GLY A 210 18.39 -7.01 5.87
CA GLY A 210 19.54 -6.13 5.82
C GLY A 210 19.21 -4.64 5.72
N VAL A 211 17.92 -4.28 5.67
CA VAL A 211 17.45 -2.89 5.61
C VAL A 211 16.33 -2.67 6.65
N ASP A 212 16.63 -1.95 7.72
CA ASP A 212 15.71 -1.72 8.84
C ASP A 212 15.08 -0.31 8.85
N HIS A 213 15.62 0.63 8.07
CA HIS A 213 15.09 1.98 7.91
C HIS A 213 15.62 2.66 6.64
N ASP A 214 14.95 3.74 6.23
CA ASP A 214 15.45 4.65 5.20
C ASP A 214 16.70 5.40 5.70
N ASP A 215 17.58 5.82 4.77
CA ASP A 215 18.81 6.59 5.05
C ASP A 215 18.56 7.91 5.82
N ARG A 216 17.31 8.38 5.85
CA ARG A 216 16.89 9.61 6.51
C ARG A 216 15.63 9.35 7.33
N VAL A 217 15.56 9.96 8.51
CA VAL A 217 14.37 9.93 9.36
C VAL A 217 13.33 10.94 8.85
N HIS A 218 12.11 10.46 8.67
CA HIS A 218 10.94 11.24 8.25
C HIS A 218 10.25 11.89 9.47
N SER A 219 9.60 13.04 9.28
CA SER A 219 8.81 13.66 10.34
C SER A 219 7.40 13.06 10.38
N ASN A 220 6.94 12.69 11.57
CA ASN A 220 5.55 12.26 11.77
C ASN A 220 4.62 13.42 12.20
N ILE A 221 5.17 14.62 12.38
CA ILE A 221 4.43 15.78 12.93
C ILE A 221 4.58 17.06 12.09
N ASP A 222 5.68 17.18 11.35
CA ASP A 222 5.99 18.38 10.56
C ASP A 222 5.83 18.07 9.08
N PHE A 223 4.93 18.80 8.43
CA PHE A 223 4.81 18.78 6.97
C PHE A 223 6.12 19.29 6.31
N PRO A 224 6.66 18.64 5.27
CA PRO A 224 6.02 17.66 4.37
C PRO A 224 6.17 16.19 4.79
N PHE A 225 6.45 15.89 6.04
CA PHE A 225 6.63 14.55 6.60
C PHE A 225 7.80 13.73 6.03
N LEU A 226 8.11 13.85 4.74
CA LEU A 226 9.29 13.27 4.12
C LEU A 226 10.54 14.11 4.40
N ALA A 227 11.67 13.42 4.51
CA ALA A 227 12.96 14.04 4.70
C ALA A 227 13.43 14.66 3.38
N ALA A 228 14.28 15.69 3.47
CA ALA A 228 14.92 16.23 2.28
C ALA A 228 15.84 15.17 1.63
N PRO A 229 16.02 15.19 0.29
CA PRO A 229 16.98 14.33 -0.40
C PRO A 229 18.42 14.41 0.13
#